data_AF-A0A8E0VQS1-F1
#
_entry.id   AF-A0A8E0VQS1-F1
#
_cell.length_a   1.000
_cell.length_b   1.000
_cell.length_c   1.000
_cell.angle_alpha   90.00
_cell.angle_beta   90.00
_cell.angle_gamma   90.00
#
_symmetry.space_group_name_H-M   'P 1'
#
loop_
_entity.id
_entity.type
_entity.pdbx_description
1 polymer ?
#
loop_
_entity_poly.entity_id
_entity_poly.type
_entity_poly.pdbx_seq_one_letter_code
_entity_poly.pdbx_strand_id
1 'polypeptide(L)'
;MNQFILDSQKEFQKRMGYDLDNMTLQEKATYIKTMMLWTIDELSEALHELPYAKEWSSKYEKEDYDLEKQQQLFKEEIIDALHFFTNILIAAQMTEEEILKLYKEKNRLNYRRQEDPKLGYVRG
;
A
#
# COMPACT_ATOMS: atom_id res chain seq x y z
N MET A 1 9.04 6.55 -1.77
CA MET A 1 8.04 6.85 -2.79
C MET A 1 8.69 7.81 -3.77
N ASN A 2 8.60 7.59 -5.08
CA ASN A 2 9.17 8.52 -6.06
C ASN A 2 8.23 9.72 -6.26
N GLN A 3 8.76 10.93 -6.40
CA GLN A 3 7.96 12.14 -6.66
C GLN A 3 6.99 11.99 -7.84
N PHE A 4 7.39 11.32 -8.92
CA PHE A 4 6.53 11.01 -10.06
C PHE A 4 5.24 10.28 -9.64
N ILE A 5 5.33 9.31 -8.73
CA ILE A 5 4.16 8.54 -8.27
C ILE A 5 3.20 9.47 -7.52
N LEU A 6 3.72 10.32 -6.63
CA LEU A 6 2.91 11.27 -5.87
C LEU A 6 2.22 12.27 -6.80
N ASP A 7 2.96 12.84 -7.75
CA ASP A 7 2.43 13.87 -8.66
C ASP A 7 1.41 13.28 -9.64
N SER A 8 1.73 12.15 -10.26
CA SER A 8 0.82 11.44 -11.17
C SER A 8 -0.49 11.07 -10.46
N GLN A 9 -0.38 10.58 -9.23
CA GLN A 9 -1.56 10.20 -8.46
C GLN A 9 -2.38 11.40 -8.01
N LYS A 10 -1.72 12.49 -7.58
CA LYS A 10 -2.39 13.74 -7.20
C LYS A 10 -3.15 14.34 -8.38
N GLU A 11 -2.56 14.35 -9.56
CA GLU A 11 -3.20 14.80 -10.79
C GLU A 11 -4.40 13.93 -11.17
N PHE A 12 -4.27 12.60 -11.03
CA PHE A 12 -5.38 11.68 -11.24
C PHE A 12 -6.54 11.96 -10.27
N GLN A 13 -6.28 12.12 -8.97
CA GLN A 13 -7.32 12.43 -7.98
C GLN A 13 -8.03 13.77 -8.26
N LYS A 14 -7.29 14.79 -8.74
CA LYS A 14 -7.91 16.05 -9.20
C LYS A 14 -8.88 15.83 -10.35
N ARG A 15 -8.55 14.97 -11.32
CA ARG A 15 -9.45 14.60 -12.43
C ARG A 15 -10.69 13.84 -11.98
N MET A 16 -10.56 13.08 -10.89
CA MET A 16 -11.68 12.41 -10.23
C MET A 16 -12.54 13.34 -9.36
N GLY A 17 -12.20 14.65 -9.30
CA GLY A 17 -12.95 15.66 -8.56
C GLY A 17 -12.54 15.85 -7.10
N TYR A 18 -11.41 15.28 -6.69
CA TYR A 18 -10.88 15.46 -5.34
C TYR A 18 -9.84 16.58 -5.28
N ASP A 19 -10.11 17.61 -4.48
CA ASP A 19 -9.14 18.65 -4.14
C ASP A 19 -8.49 18.37 -2.78
N LEU A 20 -7.50 17.47 -2.79
CA LEU A 20 -6.84 16.99 -1.56
C LEU A 20 -6.09 18.10 -0.79
N ASP A 21 -5.71 19.18 -1.47
CA ASP A 21 -4.98 20.30 -0.85
C ASP A 21 -5.92 21.13 0.04
N ASN A 22 -7.17 21.32 -0.40
CA ASN A 22 -8.13 22.22 0.24
C ASN A 22 -9.20 21.53 1.11
N MET A 23 -9.10 20.21 1.32
CA MET A 23 -9.99 19.50 2.25
C MET A 23 -9.77 19.94 3.71
N THR A 24 -10.87 20.09 4.44
CA THR A 24 -10.87 20.20 5.91
C THR A 24 -10.31 18.94 6.57
N LEU A 25 -9.96 19.02 7.86
CA LEU A 25 -9.47 17.85 8.60
C LEU A 25 -10.47 16.68 8.62
N GLN A 26 -11.77 16.98 8.73
CA GLN A 26 -12.82 15.96 8.74
C GLN A 26 -12.99 15.29 7.37
N GLU A 27 -12.91 16.06 6.29
CA GLU A 27 -12.94 15.53 4.92
C GLU A 27 -11.71 14.67 4.64
N LYS A 28 -10.51 15.13 5.02
CA LYS A 28 -9.28 14.33 4.92
C LYS A 28 -9.39 13.03 5.69
N ALA A 29 -9.87 13.05 6.93
CA ALA A 29 -10.07 11.84 7.72
C ALA A 29 -11.07 10.87 7.06
N THR A 30 -12.16 11.39 6.50
CA THR A 30 -13.15 10.58 5.78
C THR A 30 -12.57 9.97 4.52
N TYR A 31 -11.86 10.77 3.72
CA TYR A 31 -11.20 10.32 2.49
C TYR A 31 -10.13 9.26 2.77
N ILE A 32 -9.24 9.51 3.74
CA ILE A 32 -8.20 8.57 4.17
C ILE A 32 -8.82 7.26 4.62
N LYS A 33 -9.87 7.30 5.45
CA LYS A 33 -10.58 6.09 5.86
C LYS A 33 -11.09 5.29 4.66
N THR A 34 -11.67 5.95 3.66
CA THR A 34 -12.12 5.28 2.42
C THR A 34 -10.95 4.68 1.65
N MET A 35 -9.86 5.42 1.47
CA MET A 35 -8.67 4.90 0.78
C MET A 35 -8.02 3.73 1.53
N MET A 36 -8.06 3.73 2.88
CA MET A 36 -7.62 2.59 3.68
C MET A 36 -8.48 1.35 3.43
N LEU A 37 -9.80 1.51 3.35
CA LEU A 37 -10.71 0.39 3.04
C LEU A 37 -10.45 -0.15 1.64
N TRP A 38 -10.29 0.71 0.64
CA TRP A 38 -9.94 0.28 -0.73
C TRP A 38 -8.56 -0.40 -0.79
N THR A 39 -7.56 0.12 -0.07
CA THR A 39 -6.26 -0.55 0.02
C THR A 39 -6.39 -1.97 0.62
N ILE A 40 -7.25 -2.15 1.62
CA ILE A 40 -7.49 -3.47 2.22
C ILE A 40 -8.21 -4.41 1.25
N ASP A 41 -9.15 -3.88 0.47
CA ASP A 41 -9.89 -4.63 -0.54
C ASP A 41 -8.93 -5.16 -1.61
N GLU A 42 -8.09 -4.29 -2.19
CA GLU A 42 -7.09 -4.68 -3.19
C GLU A 42 -6.03 -5.64 -2.64
N LEU A 43 -5.65 -5.51 -1.36
CA LEU A 43 -4.78 -6.50 -0.72
C LEU A 43 -5.48 -7.85 -0.52
N SER A 44 -6.81 -7.87 -0.39
CA SER A 44 -7.61 -9.10 -0.33
C SER A 44 -7.72 -9.73 -1.72
N GLU A 45 -7.86 -8.94 -2.78
CA GLU A 45 -7.81 -9.39 -4.18
C GLU A 45 -6.41 -9.96 -4.50
N ALA A 46 -5.34 -9.23 -4.15
CA ALA A 46 -3.97 -9.70 -4.26
C ALA A 46 -3.78 -11.03 -3.50
N LEU A 47 -4.30 -11.17 -2.28
CA LEU A 47 -4.22 -12.43 -1.54
C LEU A 47 -4.96 -13.58 -2.25
N HIS A 48 -6.06 -13.29 -2.95
CA HIS A 48 -6.77 -14.29 -3.76
C HIS A 48 -5.99 -14.72 -4.99
N GLU A 49 -5.24 -13.80 -5.60
CA GLU A 49 -4.40 -14.07 -6.76
C GLU A 49 -3.00 -14.59 -6.43
N LEU A 50 -2.55 -14.48 -5.18
CA LEU A 50 -1.27 -15.04 -4.75
C LEU A 50 -1.23 -16.56 -4.97
N PRO A 51 -0.32 -17.08 -5.83
CA PRO A 51 -0.20 -18.52 -6.04
C PRO A 51 0.07 -19.25 -4.73
N TYR A 52 -0.55 -20.42 -4.56
CA TYR A 52 -0.44 -21.27 -3.38
C TYR A 52 -1.01 -20.70 -2.07
N ALA A 53 -1.56 -19.47 -2.04
CA ALA A 53 -2.16 -18.90 -0.82
C ALA A 53 -3.35 -19.71 -0.27
N LYS A 54 -4.02 -20.47 -1.15
CA LYS A 54 -5.07 -21.43 -0.80
C LYS A 54 -4.45 -22.82 -0.76
N GLU A 55 -3.73 -23.14 0.32
CA GLU A 55 -2.96 -24.39 0.47
C GLU A 55 -3.81 -25.67 0.29
N TRP A 56 -5.12 -25.59 0.53
CA TRP A 56 -6.06 -26.70 0.33
C TRP A 56 -6.49 -26.91 -1.13
N SER A 57 -6.12 -26.02 -2.06
CA SER A 57 -6.59 -26.07 -3.44
C SER A 57 -5.60 -26.83 -4.33
N SER A 58 -6.04 -27.94 -4.91
CA SER A 58 -5.27 -28.69 -5.91
C SER A 58 -5.17 -28.00 -7.28
N LYS A 59 -5.77 -26.81 -7.45
CA LYS A 59 -5.76 -26.12 -8.75
C LYS A 59 -4.34 -25.79 -9.24
N TYR A 60 -3.42 -25.51 -8.32
CA TYR A 60 -2.03 -25.14 -8.64
C TYR A 60 -1.17 -26.31 -9.11
N GLU A 61 -1.66 -27.55 -8.92
CA GLU A 61 -0.97 -28.78 -9.35
C GLU A 61 -1.45 -29.25 -10.73
N LYS A 62 -2.49 -28.64 -11.29
CA LYS A 62 -3.03 -29.01 -12.60
C LYS A 62 -2.12 -28.48 -13.70
N GLU A 63 -1.82 -29.31 -14.69
CA GLU A 63 -0.96 -28.95 -15.84
C GLU A 63 -1.51 -27.77 -16.67
N ASP A 64 -2.83 -27.58 -16.69
CA ASP A 64 -3.50 -26.50 -17.43
C ASP A 64 -3.63 -25.20 -16.62
N TYR A 65 -3.12 -25.17 -15.39
CA TYR A 65 -3.19 -23.99 -14.55
C TYR A 65 -2.06 -23.00 -14.83
N ASP A 66 -2.43 -21.82 -15.30
CA ASP A 66 -1.49 -20.76 -15.68
C ASP A 66 -1.00 -19.96 -14.46
N LEU A 67 0.05 -20.48 -13.82
CA LEU A 67 0.71 -19.84 -12.67
C LEU A 67 1.34 -18.48 -13.03
N GLU A 68 1.82 -18.31 -14.25
CA GLU A 68 2.45 -17.05 -14.68
C GLU A 68 1.41 -15.94 -14.80
N LYS A 69 0.27 -16.24 -15.44
CA LYS A 69 -0.87 -15.32 -15.49
C LYS A 69 -1.37 -14.98 -14.10
N GLN A 70 -1.50 -15.96 -13.21
CA GLN A 70 -1.96 -15.68 -11.85
C GLN A 70 -0.96 -14.80 -11.08
N GLN A 71 0.34 -15.06 -11.23
CA GLN A 71 1.39 -14.24 -10.64
C GLN A 71 1.39 -12.81 -11.20
N GLN A 72 0.96 -12.61 -12.45
CA GLN A 72 0.78 -11.29 -13.04
C GLN A 72 -0.43 -10.56 -12.45
N LEU A 73 -1.58 -11.24 -12.31
CA LEU A 73 -2.75 -10.67 -11.63
C LEU A 73 -2.42 -10.22 -10.21
N PHE A 74 -1.70 -11.06 -9.43
CA PHE A 74 -1.21 -10.66 -8.11
C PHE A 74 -0.44 -9.34 -8.12
N LYS A 75 0.41 -9.11 -9.13
CA LYS A 75 1.19 -7.87 -9.23
C LYS A 75 0.32 -6.68 -9.58
N GLU A 76 -0.71 -6.87 -10.41
CA GLU A 76 -1.68 -5.84 -10.77
C GLU A 76 -2.44 -5.37 -9.52
N GLU A 77 -2.99 -6.30 -8.73
CA GLU A 77 -3.70 -5.95 -7.49
C GLU A 77 -2.79 -5.27 -6.44
N ILE A 78 -1.50 -5.65 -6.38
CA ILE A 78 -0.52 -4.97 -5.52
C ILE A 78 -0.28 -3.52 -5.97
N ILE A 79 -0.30 -3.25 -7.28
CA ILE A 79 -0.17 -1.89 -7.82
C ILE A 79 -1.44 -1.08 -7.57
N ASP A 80 -2.62 -1.69 -7.65
CA ASP A 80 -3.88 -1.03 -7.30
C ASP A 80 -3.94 -0.67 -5.80
N ALA A 81 -3.52 -1.58 -4.93
CA ALA A 81 -3.31 -1.29 -3.51
C ALA A 81 -2.31 -0.13 -3.30
N LEU A 82 -1.23 -0.08 -4.09
CA LEU A 82 -0.25 1.01 -4.04
C LEU A 82 -0.86 2.36 -4.45
N HIS A 83 -1.75 2.40 -5.44
CA HIS A 83 -2.46 3.62 -5.84
C HIS A 83 -3.32 4.17 -4.67
N PHE A 84 -4.09 3.32 -4.00
CA PHE A 84 -4.89 3.74 -2.85
C PHE A 84 -4.03 4.11 -1.64
N PHE A 85 -2.96 3.38 -1.38
CA PHE A 85 -2.01 3.76 -0.32
C PHE A 85 -1.34 5.10 -0.61
N THR A 86 -1.01 5.37 -1.88
CA THR A 86 -0.46 6.66 -2.31
C THR A 86 -1.45 7.80 -2.07
N ASN A 87 -2.75 7.59 -2.32
CA ASN A 87 -3.78 8.57 -1.99
C ASN A 87 -3.81 8.92 -0.49
N ILE A 88 -3.58 7.93 0.39
CA ILE A 88 -3.47 8.16 1.84
C ILE A 88 -2.31 9.11 2.15
N LEU A 89 -1.13 8.86 1.57
CA LEU A 89 0.06 9.69 1.79
C LEU A 89 -0.18 11.14 1.32
N ILE A 90 -0.82 11.32 0.16
CA ILE A 90 -1.12 12.65 -0.39
C ILE A 90 -2.15 13.38 0.48
N ALA A 91 -3.23 12.71 0.88
CA ALA A 91 -4.25 13.31 1.76
C ALA A 91 -3.70 13.63 3.16
N ALA A 92 -2.71 12.86 3.63
CA ALA A 92 -1.94 13.15 4.84
C ALA A 92 -0.90 14.28 4.66
N GLN A 93 -0.80 14.86 3.45
CA GLN A 93 0.13 15.93 3.08
C GLN A 93 1.61 15.58 3.27
N MET A 94 1.94 14.30 3.14
CA MET A 94 3.34 13.84 3.25
C MET A 94 4.11 14.13 1.97
N THR A 95 5.26 14.78 2.09
CA THR A 95 6.18 15.00 0.97
C THR A 95 7.07 13.78 0.72
N GLU A 96 7.67 13.65 -0.47
CA GLU A 96 8.67 12.60 -0.75
C GLU A 96 9.81 12.62 0.29
N GLU A 97 10.32 13.81 0.62
CA GLU A 97 11.40 13.99 1.59
C GLU A 97 11.00 13.50 2.98
N GLU A 98 9.79 13.85 3.43
CA GLU A 98 9.25 13.42 4.72
C GLU A 98 9.06 11.89 4.77
N ILE A 99 8.47 11.31 3.73
CA ILE A 99 8.31 9.85 3.60
C ILE A 99 9.66 9.15 3.69
N LEU A 100 10.65 9.62 2.93
CA LEU A 100 11.98 9.01 2.90
C LEU A 100 12.69 9.13 4.25
N LYS A 101 12.60 10.29 4.90
CA LYS A 101 13.16 10.52 6.24
C LYS A 101 12.56 9.57 7.25
N LEU A 102 11.23 9.52 7.37
CA LEU A 102 10.52 8.67 8.34
C LEU A 102 10.78 7.18 8.07
N TYR A 103 10.84 6.78 6.81
CA TYR A 103 11.20 5.41 6.44
C TYR A 103 12.61 5.03 6.92
N LYS A 104 13.61 5.88 6.67
CA LYS A 104 15.01 5.65 7.11
C LYS A 104 15.11 5.55 8.63
N GLU A 105 14.43 6.43 9.36
CA GLU A 105 14.39 6.42 10.81
C GLU A 105 13.77 5.12 11.36
N LYS A 106 12.62 4.71 10.80
CA LYS A 106 11.95 3.45 11.15
C LYS A 106 12.81 2.23 10.83
N ASN A 107 13.46 2.22 9.66
CA ASN A 107 14.33 1.13 9.22
C ASN A 107 15.53 0.96 10.16
N ARG A 108 16.22 2.05 10.52
CA ARG A 108 17.31 2.02 11.51
C ARG A 108 16.85 1.50 12.88
N LEU A 109 15.64 1.87 13.31
CA LEU A 109 15.07 1.33 14.54
C LEU A 109 14.81 -0.18 14.45
N ASN A 110 14.29 -0.66 13.32
CA ASN A 110 14.03 -2.09 13.12
C ASN A 110 15.33 -2.92 13.13
N TYR A 111 16.41 -2.46 12.49
CA TYR A 111 17.72 -3.12 12.56
C TYR A 111 18.25 -3.21 13.98
N ARG A 112 18.24 -2.10 14.73
CA ARG A 112 18.67 -2.10 16.14
C ARG A 112 17.87 -3.08 17.01
N ARG A 113 16.58 -3.26 16.73
CA ARG A 113 15.73 -4.23 17.45
C ARG A 113 16.06 -5.69 17.13
N GLN A 114 16.55 -5.98 15.93
CA GLN A 114 17.03 -7.32 15.58
C GLN A 114 18.37 -7.63 16.27
N GLU A 115 19.20 -6.61 16.46
CA GLU A 115 20.51 -6.74 17.13
C GLU A 115 20.41 -6.74 18.66
N ASP A 116 19.40 -6.06 19.23
CA ASP A 116 19.15 -6.04 20.68
C ASP A 116 17.68 -6.37 21.00
N PRO A 117 17.37 -7.64 21.34
CA PRO A 117 16.04 -8.09 21.74
C PRO A 117 15.47 -7.37 22.98
N LYS A 118 16.31 -6.72 23.80
CA LYS A 118 15.88 -6.01 25.01
C LYS A 118 15.25 -4.64 24.72
N LEU A 119 15.44 -4.10 23.52
CA LEU A 119 14.83 -2.82 23.11
C LEU A 119 13.31 -2.92 22.94
N GLY A 120 12.75 -4.13 22.86
CA GLY A 120 11.32 -4.38 22.74
C GLY A 120 10.69 -3.76 21.48
N TYR A 121 9.46 -4.18 21.17
CA TYR A 121 8.59 -3.35 20.35
C TYR A 121 8.14 -2.19 21.24
N VAL A 122 8.58 -0.96 20.93
CA VAL A 122 7.97 0.24 21.54
C VAL A 122 6.48 0.14 21.22
N ARG A 123 5.66 -0.10 22.25
CA ARG A 123 4.21 0.06 22.16
C ARG A 123 4.00 1.53 21.78
N GLY A 124 3.57 1.74 20.53
CA GLY A 124 2.95 3.01 20.15
C GLY A 124 1.66 3.19 20.90
#